data_AF-A0A3E5HND7-F1
#
_entry.id   AF-A0A3E5HND7-F1
#
_cell.length_a   1.000
_cell.length_b   1.000
_cell.length_c   1.000
_cell.angle_alpha   90.00
_cell.angle_beta   90.00
_cell.angle_gamma   90.00
#
_symmetry.space_group_name_H-M   'P 1'
#
loop_
_entity.id
_entity.type
_entity.pdbx_description
1 polymer ?
#
loop_
_entity_poly.entity_id
_entity_poly.type
_entity_poly.pdbx_seq_one_letter_code
_entity_poly.pdbx_strand_id
1 'polypeptide(L)'
;MSALYDLFENPPSPDGEKQPLHARIVSKGTVDKEEFLDRVHKFTGISRSLLAGAMEAFANETRDLLADGWNVEMGNFGFFSTSLQCPPVKDKKEIRAASVQMKNINFRASRPFKKEVGDKMRLQRGESITRPKKNSISRETCRDRLNTYLKNHLFISRTDYSHLTGRNKKVAIEELNSFITDGIIRKEGVGKLTVYIKV
;
A
#
# COMPACT_ATOMS: atom_id res chain seq x y z
N MET A 1 3.44 -16.76 -17.66
CA MET A 1 3.20 -15.41 -17.11
C MET A 1 4.22 -15.12 -16.01
N SER A 2 4.75 -13.90 -15.94
CA SER A 2 5.77 -13.51 -14.95
C SER A 2 5.20 -12.54 -13.91
N ALA A 3 5.76 -12.53 -12.70
CA ALA A 3 5.53 -11.52 -11.67
C ALA A 3 6.48 -10.34 -11.89
N LEU A 4 5.94 -9.13 -11.84
CA LEU A 4 6.73 -7.91 -12.03
C LEU A 4 7.33 -7.46 -10.70
N TYR A 5 8.56 -6.97 -10.73
CA TYR A 5 9.19 -6.31 -9.58
C TYR A 5 9.84 -4.98 -10.00
N ASP A 6 9.91 -4.07 -9.04
CA ASP A 6 10.65 -2.82 -9.12
C ASP A 6 11.59 -2.69 -7.91
N LEU A 7 12.59 -1.81 -8.01
CA LEU A 7 13.57 -1.52 -6.99
C LEU A 7 13.24 -0.19 -6.30
N PHE A 8 13.14 -0.24 -4.98
CA PHE A 8 12.79 0.89 -4.12
C PHE A 8 13.99 1.32 -3.28
N GLU A 9 14.15 2.63 -3.13
CA GLU A 9 15.12 3.22 -2.20
C GLU A 9 14.67 2.92 -0.76
N ASN A 10 15.58 2.41 0.06
CA ASN A 10 15.37 2.33 1.50
C ASN A 10 15.34 3.73 2.12
N PRO A 11 14.63 3.93 3.25
CA PRO A 11 14.70 5.18 4.00
C PRO A 11 16.17 5.56 4.27
N PRO A 12 16.54 6.84 4.17
CA PRO A 12 17.93 7.27 4.39
C PRO A 12 18.41 6.86 5.78
N SER A 13 19.65 6.40 5.88
CA SER A 13 20.30 6.12 7.17
C SER A 13 20.45 7.41 7.97
N PRO A 14 20.42 7.36 9.32
CA PRO A 14 20.81 8.49 10.16
C PRO A 14 22.17 9.08 9.78
N ASP A 15 23.09 8.26 9.28
CA ASP A 15 24.46 8.65 8.89
C ASP A 15 24.57 9.21 7.47
N GLY A 16 23.45 9.38 6.75
CA GLY A 16 23.42 9.94 5.40
C GLY A 16 23.91 9.00 4.28
N GLU A 17 24.28 7.75 4.61
CA GLU A 17 24.70 6.77 3.62
C GLU A 17 23.55 6.33 2.71
N LYS A 18 23.85 6.21 1.42
CA LYS A 18 22.91 5.73 0.41
C LYS A 18 22.62 4.25 0.63
N GLN A 19 21.43 3.97 1.13
CA GLN A 19 21.00 2.62 1.45
C GLN A 19 20.78 1.76 0.19
N PRO A 20 20.98 0.42 0.29
CA PRO A 20 20.76 -0.49 -0.82
C PRO A 20 19.29 -0.45 -1.27
N LEU A 21 19.07 -0.69 -2.57
CA LEU A 21 17.72 -0.83 -3.10
C LEU A 21 17.11 -2.17 -2.67
N HIS A 22 15.82 -2.19 -2.34
CA HIS A 22 15.09 -3.43 -2.11
C HIS A 22 14.11 -3.73 -3.25
N ALA A 23 14.01 -5.00 -3.62
CA ALA A 23 13.02 -5.44 -4.61
C ALA A 23 11.63 -5.56 -3.99
N ARG A 24 10.62 -5.08 -4.70
CA ARG A 24 9.21 -5.20 -4.32
C ARG A 24 8.37 -5.65 -5.51
N ILE A 25 7.41 -6.54 -5.25
CA ILE A 25 6.42 -6.93 -6.27
C ILE A 25 5.60 -5.72 -6.70
N VAL A 26 5.49 -5.54 -8.01
CA VAL A 26 4.49 -4.66 -8.65
C VAL A 26 3.22 -5.49 -8.81
N SER A 27 2.22 -5.21 -7.98
CA SER A 27 0.94 -5.94 -8.01
C SER A 27 0.24 -5.71 -9.35
N LYS A 28 -0.32 -6.79 -9.92
CA LYS A 28 -1.18 -6.73 -11.12
C LYS A 28 -2.62 -6.31 -10.81
N GLY A 29 -2.97 -6.24 -9.53
CA GLY A 29 -4.34 -6.08 -9.05
C GLY A 29 -4.67 -7.14 -7.99
N THR A 30 -5.92 -7.11 -7.53
CA THR A 30 -6.47 -8.08 -6.58
C THR A 30 -7.48 -8.94 -7.32
N VAL A 31 -7.30 -10.26 -7.28
CA VAL A 31 -8.34 -11.21 -7.71
C VAL A 31 -9.37 -11.26 -6.60
N ASP A 32 -10.62 -10.91 -6.89
CA ASP A 32 -11.69 -10.90 -5.90
C ASP A 32 -12.24 -12.32 -5.64
N LYS A 33 -13.21 -12.41 -4.72
CA LYS A 33 -13.81 -13.69 -4.32
C LYS A 33 -14.45 -14.41 -5.51
N GLU A 34 -15.24 -13.70 -6.30
CA GLU A 34 -16.00 -14.29 -7.40
C GLU A 34 -15.05 -14.76 -8.51
N GLU A 35 -14.06 -13.95 -8.87
CA GLU A 35 -13.04 -14.33 -9.85
C GLU A 35 -12.20 -15.54 -9.38
N PHE A 36 -11.85 -15.59 -8.09
CA PHE A 36 -11.12 -16.72 -7.53
C PHE A 36 -11.95 -18.01 -7.58
N LEU A 37 -13.22 -17.95 -7.15
CA LEU A 37 -14.14 -19.08 -7.21
C LEU A 37 -14.37 -19.54 -8.65
N ASP A 38 -14.49 -18.61 -9.59
CA ASP A 38 -14.61 -18.89 -11.03
C ASP A 38 -13.41 -19.68 -11.56
N ARG A 39 -12.20 -19.28 -11.18
CA ARG A 39 -10.97 -19.97 -11.59
C ARG A 39 -10.90 -21.38 -11.02
N VAL A 40 -11.29 -21.56 -9.75
CA VAL A 40 -11.34 -22.88 -9.10
C VAL A 40 -12.41 -23.77 -9.75
N HIS A 41 -13.61 -23.26 -9.95
CA HIS A 41 -14.70 -23.97 -10.63
C HIS A 41 -14.28 -24.46 -12.02
N LYS A 42 -13.66 -23.59 -12.83
CA LYS A 42 -13.17 -23.95 -14.18
C LYS A 42 -12.11 -25.05 -14.15
N PHE A 43 -11.31 -25.11 -13.10
CA PHE A 43 -10.23 -26.10 -12.96
C PHE A 43 -10.72 -27.44 -12.38
N THR A 44 -11.68 -27.43 -11.45
CA THR A 44 -12.12 -28.63 -10.71
C THR A 44 -13.47 -29.18 -11.14
N GLY A 45 -14.32 -28.37 -11.80
CA GLY A 45 -15.71 -28.69 -12.09
C GLY A 45 -16.67 -28.56 -10.89
N ILE A 46 -16.17 -28.26 -9.69
CA ILE A 46 -17.02 -28.12 -8.48
C ILE A 46 -17.91 -26.89 -8.61
N SER A 47 -19.19 -27.00 -8.26
CA SER A 47 -20.14 -25.89 -8.37
C SER A 47 -19.72 -24.68 -7.53
N ARG A 48 -19.93 -23.48 -8.09
CA ARG A 48 -19.61 -22.21 -7.42
C ARG A 48 -20.30 -22.07 -6.06
N SER A 49 -21.57 -22.47 -5.98
CA SER A 49 -22.35 -22.43 -4.74
C SER A 49 -21.73 -23.30 -3.65
N LEU A 50 -21.25 -24.50 -3.99
CA LEU A 50 -20.62 -25.39 -3.03
C LEU A 50 -19.24 -24.86 -2.61
N LEU A 51 -18.45 -24.33 -3.53
CA LEU A 51 -17.16 -23.70 -3.20
C LEU A 51 -17.33 -22.49 -2.28
N ALA A 52 -18.30 -21.62 -2.58
CA ALA A 52 -18.62 -20.47 -1.74
C ALA A 52 -19.10 -20.90 -0.36
N GLY A 53 -20.00 -21.89 -0.29
CA GLY A 53 -20.50 -22.43 0.98
C GLY A 53 -19.39 -23.06 1.82
N ALA A 54 -18.50 -23.84 1.22
CA ALA A 54 -17.36 -24.43 1.91
C ALA A 54 -16.38 -23.37 2.42
N MET A 55 -16.07 -22.35 1.60
CA MET A 55 -15.20 -21.25 1.99
C MET A 55 -15.76 -20.48 3.21
N GLU A 56 -17.07 -20.22 3.22
CA GLU A 56 -17.74 -19.57 4.35
C GLU A 56 -17.76 -20.47 5.60
N ALA A 57 -18.01 -21.77 5.43
CA ALA A 57 -17.99 -22.74 6.53
C ALA A 57 -16.60 -22.83 7.18
N PHE A 58 -15.53 -22.88 6.38
CA PHE A 58 -14.16 -22.87 6.90
C PHE A 58 -13.82 -21.58 7.64
N ALA A 59 -14.28 -20.42 7.13
CA ALA A 59 -14.07 -19.15 7.80
C ALA A 59 -14.79 -19.08 9.15
N ASN A 60 -16.04 -19.56 9.21
CA ASN A 60 -16.83 -19.61 10.44
C ASN A 60 -16.19 -20.51 11.50
N GLU A 61 -15.83 -21.74 11.14
CA GLU A 61 -15.20 -22.68 12.08
C GLU A 61 -13.84 -22.15 12.56
N THR A 62 -13.04 -21.59 11.64
CA THR A 62 -11.73 -21.00 11.99
C THR A 62 -11.89 -19.85 12.98
N ARG A 63 -12.91 -19.00 12.80
CA ARG A 63 -13.21 -17.90 13.73
C ARG A 63 -13.51 -18.43 15.13
N ASP A 64 -14.37 -19.45 15.22
CA ASP A 64 -14.85 -19.96 16.51
C ASP A 64 -13.72 -20.69 17.26
N LEU A 65 -12.90 -21.48 16.55
CA LEU A 65 -11.71 -22.13 17.11
C LEU A 65 -10.65 -21.13 17.59
N LEU A 66 -10.40 -20.06 16.81
CA LEU A 66 -9.46 -19.00 17.21
C LEU A 66 -9.94 -18.23 18.45
N ALA A 67 -11.26 -18.02 18.57
CA ALA A 67 -11.86 -17.40 19.73
C ALA A 67 -11.75 -18.28 20.99
N ASP A 68 -11.78 -19.60 20.82
CA ASP A 68 -11.54 -20.59 21.88
C ASP A 68 -10.04 -20.83 22.16
N GLY A 69 -9.14 -20.09 21.49
CA GLY A 69 -7.70 -20.11 21.75
C GLY A 69 -6.93 -21.22 21.02
N TRP A 70 -7.57 -21.94 20.10
CA TRP A 70 -6.89 -22.91 19.25
C TRP A 70 -6.10 -22.22 18.13
N ASN A 71 -5.05 -22.89 17.68
CA ASN A 71 -4.43 -22.58 16.39
C ASN A 71 -5.01 -23.49 15.32
N VAL A 72 -5.35 -22.94 14.17
CA VAL A 72 -6.01 -23.68 13.09
C VAL A 72 -5.03 -23.92 11.96
N GLU A 73 -4.75 -25.18 11.64
CA GLU A 73 -4.01 -25.58 10.45
C GLU A 73 -4.97 -25.69 9.25
N MET A 74 -4.80 -24.82 8.26
CA MET A 74 -5.59 -24.80 7.04
C MET A 74 -4.90 -25.59 5.93
N GLY A 75 -4.72 -26.88 6.16
CA GLY A 75 -4.02 -27.80 5.26
C GLY A 75 -2.72 -27.19 4.71
N ASN A 76 -2.53 -27.29 3.39
CA ASN A 76 -1.32 -26.79 2.75
C ASN A 76 -1.17 -25.26 2.79
N PHE A 77 -2.22 -24.47 3.06
CA PHE A 77 -2.09 -23.01 3.08
C PHE A 77 -1.19 -22.54 4.22
N GLY A 78 -1.43 -23.03 5.44
CA GLY A 78 -0.68 -22.59 6.61
C GLY A 78 -1.50 -22.59 7.88
N PHE A 79 -1.09 -21.75 8.83
CA PHE A 79 -1.62 -21.73 10.19
C PHE A 79 -2.23 -20.36 10.51
N PHE A 80 -3.40 -20.36 11.12
CA PHE A 80 -4.00 -19.21 11.77
C PHE A 80 -3.78 -19.29 13.28
N SER A 81 -3.40 -18.16 13.87
CA SER A 81 -3.27 -18.01 15.32
C SER A 81 -3.73 -16.65 15.79
N THR A 82 -4.11 -16.54 17.05
CA THR A 82 -4.42 -15.26 17.70
C THR A 82 -3.21 -14.72 18.45
N SER A 83 -3.12 -13.40 18.53
CA SER A 83 -2.15 -12.72 19.39
C SER A 83 -2.89 -11.77 20.31
N LEU A 84 -2.39 -11.62 21.53
CA LEU A 84 -2.97 -10.78 22.56
C LEU A 84 -2.10 -9.55 22.82
N GLN A 85 -2.72 -8.49 23.32
CA GLN A 85 -2.06 -7.30 23.82
C GLN A 85 -2.50 -7.02 25.25
N CYS A 86 -1.58 -6.47 26.05
CA CYS A 86 -1.85 -5.97 27.38
C CYS A 86 -1.11 -4.65 27.60
N PRO A 87 -1.58 -3.80 28.53
CA PRO A 87 -0.85 -2.60 28.95
C PRO A 87 0.56 -2.93 29.45
N PRO A 88 1.52 -2.01 29.33
CA PRO A 88 2.87 -2.20 29.85
C PRO A 88 2.83 -2.22 31.38
N VAL A 89 2.96 -3.42 31.96
CA VAL A 89 3.05 -3.66 33.39
C VAL A 89 4.40 -4.29 33.73
N LYS A 90 4.91 -4.05 34.93
CA LYS A 90 6.18 -4.66 35.38
C LYS A 90 5.94 -5.90 36.25
N ASP A 91 4.79 -5.95 36.93
CA ASP A 91 4.40 -7.06 37.79
C ASP A 91 3.14 -7.76 37.29
N LYS A 92 3.14 -9.10 37.29
CA LYS A 92 1.98 -9.90 36.86
C LYS A 92 0.71 -9.62 37.68
N LYS A 93 0.86 -9.16 38.92
CA LYS A 93 -0.26 -8.82 39.83
C LYS A 93 -0.97 -7.52 39.47
N GLU A 94 -0.36 -6.68 38.63
CA GLU A 94 -0.95 -5.41 38.17
C GLU A 94 -1.91 -5.62 36.99
N ILE A 95 -1.83 -6.77 36.31
CA ILE A 95 -2.70 -7.08 35.18
C ILE A 95 -4.06 -7.55 35.70
N ARG A 96 -5.11 -6.81 35.33
CA ARG A 96 -6.49 -7.30 35.41
C ARG A 96 -6.81 -8.10 34.16
N ALA A 97 -7.55 -9.20 34.28
CA ALA A 97 -7.96 -10.01 33.13
C ALA A 97 -8.67 -9.19 32.05
N ALA A 98 -9.50 -8.22 32.44
CA ALA A 98 -10.19 -7.29 31.54
C ALA A 98 -9.25 -6.37 30.74
N SER A 99 -7.98 -6.27 31.11
CA SER A 99 -6.96 -5.48 30.39
C SER A 99 -6.27 -6.26 29.29
N VAL A 100 -6.47 -7.58 29.20
CA VAL A 100 -5.94 -8.40 28.11
C VAL A 100 -6.96 -8.41 26.97
N GLN A 101 -6.51 -8.05 25.77
CA GLN A 101 -7.38 -7.97 24.60
C GLN A 101 -6.74 -8.70 23.42
N MET A 102 -7.59 -9.20 22.52
CA MET A 102 -7.15 -9.73 21.25
C MET A 102 -6.55 -8.59 20.40
N LYS A 103 -5.31 -8.79 19.93
CA LYS A 103 -4.52 -7.81 19.16
C LYS A 103 -4.68 -8.02 17.67
N ASN A 104 -4.50 -9.25 17.20
CA ASN A 104 -4.49 -9.58 15.78
C ASN A 104 -4.68 -11.08 15.53
N ILE A 105 -5.20 -11.43 14.35
CA ILE A 105 -5.11 -12.77 13.78
C ILE A 105 -3.87 -12.82 12.88
N ASN A 106 -3.00 -13.78 13.12
CA ASN A 106 -1.79 -13.98 12.33
C ASN A 106 -2.00 -15.17 11.39
N PHE A 107 -1.67 -14.98 10.12
CA PHE A 107 -1.58 -16.07 9.16
C PHE A 107 -0.12 -16.35 8.83
N ARG A 108 0.32 -17.60 9.05
CA ARG A 108 1.65 -18.07 8.67
C ARG A 108 1.52 -19.10 7.56
N ALA A 109 1.89 -18.72 6.34
CA ALA A 109 1.96 -19.65 5.23
C ALA A 109 2.85 -20.87 5.55
N SER A 110 2.43 -22.07 5.11
CA SER A 110 3.21 -23.29 5.32
C SER A 110 4.53 -23.24 4.56
N ARG A 111 5.55 -23.97 5.06
CA ARG A 111 6.86 -24.06 4.37
C ARG A 111 6.73 -24.66 2.96
N PRO A 112 5.98 -25.75 2.75
CA PRO A 112 5.77 -26.30 1.40
C PRO A 112 5.11 -25.30 0.46
N PHE A 113 4.06 -24.61 0.92
CA PHE A 113 3.35 -23.62 0.10
C PHE A 113 4.25 -22.46 -0.32
N LYS A 114 5.05 -21.92 0.61
CA LYS A 114 6.02 -20.87 0.29
C LYS A 114 7.05 -21.35 -0.74
N LYS A 115 7.52 -22.59 -0.64
CA LYS A 115 8.46 -23.19 -1.58
C LYS A 115 7.84 -23.31 -2.98
N GLU A 116 6.65 -23.89 -3.08
CA GLU A 116 5.95 -24.05 -4.37
C GLU A 116 5.66 -22.72 -5.08
N VAL A 117 5.29 -21.68 -4.32
CA VAL A 117 5.13 -20.34 -4.89
C VAL A 117 6.45 -19.84 -5.45
N GLY A 118 7.55 -20.00 -4.72
CA GLY A 118 8.89 -19.63 -5.19
C GLY A 118 9.29 -20.38 -6.46
N ASP A 119 9.07 -21.69 -6.51
CA ASP A 119 9.40 -22.54 -7.66
C ASP A 119 8.59 -22.18 -8.92
N LYS A 120 7.33 -21.76 -8.76
CA LYS A 120 6.46 -21.32 -9.86
C LYS A 120 6.72 -19.87 -10.28
N MET A 121 7.35 -19.07 -9.44
CA MET A 121 7.51 -17.63 -9.65
C MET A 121 8.59 -17.34 -10.69
N ARG A 122 8.20 -16.66 -11.77
CA ARG A 122 9.14 -16.10 -12.76
C ARG A 122 9.18 -14.59 -12.59
N LEU A 123 10.31 -14.04 -12.18
CA LEU A 123 10.49 -12.60 -11.95
C LEU A 123 10.91 -11.89 -13.22
N GLN A 124 10.26 -10.77 -13.51
CA GLN A 124 10.65 -9.86 -14.58
C GLN A 124 10.67 -8.44 -14.03
N ARG A 125 11.72 -7.69 -14.34
CA ARG A 125 11.78 -6.28 -13.97
C ARG A 125 10.77 -5.50 -14.79
N GLY A 126 9.92 -4.72 -14.13
CA GLY A 126 8.92 -3.87 -14.77
C GLY A 126 8.72 -2.59 -13.97
N GLU A 127 8.49 -1.48 -14.65
CA GLU A 127 8.19 -0.21 -13.97
C GLU A 127 6.82 -0.29 -13.32
N SER A 128 6.73 0.08 -12.04
CA SER A 128 5.44 0.17 -11.38
C SER A 128 4.61 1.27 -12.03
N ILE A 129 3.42 0.95 -12.54
CA ILE A 129 2.48 1.92 -13.13
C ILE A 129 2.09 3.00 -12.08
N THR A 130 2.10 2.62 -10.81
CA THR A 130 1.83 3.51 -9.67
C THR A 130 3.05 4.31 -9.21
N ARG A 131 4.25 4.04 -9.74
CA ARG A 131 5.41 4.90 -9.49
C ARG A 131 5.15 6.20 -10.26
N PRO A 132 5.08 7.36 -9.58
CA PRO A 132 5.15 8.62 -10.29
C PRO A 132 6.46 8.59 -11.06
N LYS A 133 6.40 8.69 -12.40
CA LYS A 133 7.59 8.78 -13.24
C LYS A 133 8.47 9.88 -12.65
N LYS A 134 9.60 9.50 -12.06
CA LYS A 134 10.65 10.44 -11.69
C LYS A 134 11.07 10.98 -13.06
N ASN A 135 10.62 12.19 -13.39
CA ASN A 135 10.93 12.93 -14.62
C ASN A 135 10.06 12.60 -15.86
N SER A 136 8.84 13.13 -15.97
CA SER A 136 8.26 13.35 -17.32
C SER A 136 8.38 14.80 -17.79
N ILE A 137 8.63 15.76 -16.90
CA ILE A 137 8.63 17.18 -17.26
C ILE A 137 9.70 17.94 -16.46
N SER A 138 10.47 18.79 -17.14
CA SER A 138 11.50 19.62 -16.51
C SER A 138 10.85 20.69 -15.61
N ARG A 139 11.62 21.23 -14.67
CA ARG A 139 11.18 22.34 -13.80
C ARG A 139 10.74 23.55 -14.63
N GLU A 140 11.45 23.82 -15.73
CA GLU A 140 11.15 24.90 -16.67
C GLU A 140 9.78 24.72 -17.31
N THR A 141 9.48 23.53 -17.84
CA THR A 141 8.16 23.26 -18.40
C THR A 141 7.05 23.32 -17.34
N CYS A 142 7.33 22.94 -16.09
CA CYS A 142 6.37 23.10 -14.99
C CYS A 142 6.11 24.58 -14.69
N ARG A 143 7.16 25.41 -14.72
CA ARG A 143 7.06 26.87 -14.59
C ARG A 143 6.25 27.48 -15.74
N ASP A 144 6.48 27.05 -16.98
CA ASP A 144 5.76 27.55 -18.15
C ASP A 144 4.27 27.20 -18.11
N ARG A 145 3.94 25.96 -17.70
CA ARG A 145 2.57 25.53 -17.48
C ARG A 145 1.89 26.33 -16.37
N LEU A 146 2.58 26.53 -15.24
CA LEU A 146 2.07 27.32 -14.12
C LEU A 146 1.80 28.77 -14.55
N ASN A 147 2.76 29.41 -15.23
CA ASN A 147 2.60 30.77 -15.73
C ASN A 147 1.47 30.88 -16.76
N THR A 148 1.31 29.89 -17.63
CA THR A 148 0.23 29.85 -18.62
C THR A 148 -1.12 29.67 -17.94
N TYR A 149 -1.21 28.82 -16.93
CA TYR A 149 -2.42 28.65 -16.13
C TYR A 149 -2.81 29.94 -15.41
N LEU A 150 -1.86 30.60 -14.75
CA LEU A 150 -2.09 31.85 -14.02
C LEU A 150 -2.36 33.07 -14.91
N LYS A 151 -2.19 32.96 -16.24
CA LYS A 151 -2.69 34.00 -17.17
C LYS A 151 -4.21 33.97 -17.29
N ASN A 152 -4.81 32.78 -17.19
CA ASN A 152 -6.25 32.57 -17.39
C ASN A 152 -7.01 32.32 -16.08
N HIS A 153 -6.29 32.09 -14.98
CA HIS A 153 -6.86 31.78 -13.67
C HIS A 153 -6.24 32.69 -12.59
N LEU A 154 -7.09 33.25 -11.73
CA LEU A 154 -6.69 34.16 -10.64
C LEU A 154 -5.78 33.49 -9.61
N PHE A 155 -5.96 32.18 -9.38
CA PHE A 155 -5.21 31.41 -8.41
C PHE A 155 -5.10 29.95 -8.85
N ILE A 156 -4.18 29.22 -8.23
CA ILE A 156 -4.03 27.77 -8.38
C ILE A 156 -3.91 27.11 -7.01
N SER A 157 -4.60 25.99 -6.79
CA SER A 157 -4.37 25.18 -5.59
C SER A 157 -3.23 24.18 -5.82
N ARG A 158 -2.67 23.63 -4.75
CA ARG A 158 -1.72 22.50 -4.84
C ARG A 158 -2.29 21.33 -5.64
N THR A 159 -3.59 21.06 -5.47
CA THR A 159 -4.26 19.94 -6.16
C THR A 159 -4.31 20.21 -7.66
N ASP A 160 -4.71 21.40 -8.07
CA ASP A 160 -4.76 21.81 -9.48
C ASP A 160 -3.36 21.79 -10.10
N TYR A 161 -2.35 22.27 -9.36
CA TYR A 161 -0.96 22.19 -9.80
C TYR A 161 -0.48 20.75 -9.98
N SER A 162 -0.81 19.85 -9.04
CA SER A 162 -0.53 18.41 -9.17
C SER A 162 -1.18 17.81 -10.43
N HIS A 163 -2.41 18.20 -10.75
CA HIS A 163 -3.09 17.75 -11.97
C HIS A 163 -2.45 18.32 -13.24
N LEU A 164 -2.12 19.62 -13.24
CA LEU A 164 -1.50 20.33 -14.36
C LEU A 164 -0.12 19.77 -14.75
N THR A 165 0.64 19.32 -13.74
CA THR A 165 2.03 18.87 -13.91
C THR A 165 2.19 17.36 -13.81
N GLY A 166 1.14 16.62 -13.43
CA GLY A 166 1.22 15.18 -13.14
C GLY A 166 2.11 14.85 -11.94
N ARG A 167 2.41 15.84 -11.09
CA ARG A 167 3.29 15.68 -9.93
C ARG A 167 2.52 15.10 -8.75
N ASN A 168 3.15 14.18 -8.04
CA ASN A 168 2.60 13.69 -6.78
C ASN A 168 2.53 14.83 -5.73
N LYS A 169 1.77 14.60 -4.66
CA LYS A 169 1.50 15.62 -3.63
C LYS A 169 2.77 16.21 -3.01
N LYS A 170 3.80 15.41 -2.77
CA LYS A 170 5.03 15.84 -2.11
C LYS A 170 5.87 16.72 -3.03
N VAL A 171 6.13 16.24 -4.25
CA VAL A 171 6.92 16.97 -5.26
C VAL A 171 6.23 18.27 -5.66
N ALA A 172 4.90 18.27 -5.78
CA ALA A 172 4.14 19.48 -6.07
C ALA A 172 4.35 20.58 -5.01
N ILE A 173 4.39 20.20 -3.72
CA ILE A 173 4.63 21.16 -2.62
C ILE A 173 6.06 21.69 -2.67
N GLU A 174 7.05 20.82 -2.91
CA GLU A 174 8.46 21.20 -3.02
C GLU A 174 8.68 22.19 -4.18
N GLU A 175 8.10 21.94 -5.36
CA GLU A 175 8.17 22.85 -6.51
C GLU A 175 7.45 24.18 -6.26
N LEU A 176 6.24 24.16 -5.70
CA LEU A 176 5.50 25.39 -5.38
C LEU A 176 6.24 26.25 -4.35
N ASN A 177 6.85 25.64 -3.34
CA ASN A 177 7.68 26.35 -2.37
C ASN A 177 8.92 26.96 -3.04
N SER A 178 9.56 26.22 -3.96
CA SER A 178 10.67 26.75 -4.75
C SER A 178 10.25 27.96 -5.59
N PHE A 179 9.07 27.94 -6.20
CA PHE A 179 8.56 29.07 -7.00
C PHE A 179 8.19 30.30 -6.14
N ILE A 180 7.87 30.10 -4.87
CA ILE A 180 7.73 31.20 -3.91
C ILE A 180 9.09 31.83 -3.63
N THR A 181 10.11 31.00 -3.37
CA THR A 181 11.49 31.48 -3.17
C THR A 181 12.03 32.21 -4.39
N ASP A 182 11.68 31.76 -5.60
CA ASP A 182 12.05 32.41 -6.86
C ASP A 182 11.23 33.69 -7.16
N GLY A 183 10.25 34.06 -6.32
CA GLY A 183 9.41 35.25 -6.51
C GLY A 183 8.40 35.16 -7.66
N ILE A 184 8.07 33.96 -8.14
CA ILE A 184 7.15 33.76 -9.27
C ILE A 184 5.69 33.79 -8.80
N ILE A 185 5.43 33.22 -7.62
CA ILE A 185 4.11 33.13 -7.00
C ILE A 185 4.20 33.49 -5.52
N ARG A 186 3.09 33.94 -4.94
CA ARG A 186 2.92 34.08 -3.49
C ARG A 186 1.82 33.16 -2.99
N LYS A 187 1.95 32.76 -1.72
CA LYS A 187 1.01 31.87 -1.04
C LYS A 187 0.01 32.68 -0.24
N GLU A 188 -1.28 32.39 -0.42
CA GLU A 188 -2.38 32.99 0.31
C GLU A 188 -3.24 31.90 0.96
N GLY A 189 -3.86 32.23 2.10
CA GLY A 189 -4.76 31.33 2.83
C GLY A 189 -4.07 30.32 3.77
N VAL A 190 -4.89 29.50 4.44
CA VAL A 190 -4.46 28.61 5.54
C VAL A 190 -4.99 27.19 5.33
N GLY A 191 -4.15 26.19 5.61
CA GLY A 191 -4.54 24.79 5.60
C GLY A 191 -5.07 24.32 4.24
N LYS A 192 -6.30 23.80 4.23
CA LYS A 192 -6.96 23.30 3.00
C LYS A 192 -7.36 24.41 2.02
N LEU A 193 -7.40 25.66 2.47
CA LEU A 193 -7.72 26.84 1.65
C LEU A 193 -6.46 27.55 1.12
N THR A 194 -5.30 26.89 1.18
CA THR A 194 -4.06 27.43 0.63
C THR A 194 -4.15 27.51 -0.89
N VAL A 195 -3.97 28.71 -1.43
CA VAL A 195 -3.89 28.98 -2.87
C VAL A 195 -2.60 29.74 -3.19
N TYR A 196 -2.17 29.63 -4.44
CA TYR A 196 -0.99 30.31 -4.95
C TYR A 196 -1.41 31.27 -6.06
N ILE A 197 -0.94 32.50 -5.99
CA ILE A 197 -1.26 33.57 -6.94
C ILE A 197 0.00 34.16 -7.52
N LYS A 198 -0.09 34.69 -8.73
CA LYS A 198 1.04 35.32 -9.40
C LYS A 198 1.46 36.59 -8.64
N VAL A 199 2.78 36.77 -8.47
CA VAL A 199 3.36 38.01 -7.94
C VAL A 199 3.23 39.12 -8.97
#